data_AF-Q6DKB6-F1
#
_entry.id   AF-Q6DKB6-F1
#
_cell.length_a   1.000
_cell.length_b   1.000
_cell.length_c   1.000
_cell.angle_alpha   90.00
_cell.angle_beta   90.00
_cell.angle_gamma   90.00
#
_symmetry.space_group_name_H-M   'P 1'
#
loop_
_entity.id
_entity.type
_entity.pdbx_description
1 polymer ?
#
loop_
_entity_poly.entity_id
_entity_poly.type
_entity_poly.pdbx_seq_one_letter_code
_entity_poly.pdbx_strand_id
1 'polypeptide(L)'
;MSALEKNLHMGRLPPRPTMPGGLQSGSKMRMGPGRKRDFSPVLWSQYFESMEDVVVESETGKDSFRVYRSGSEGPVLLLLHGGGHSALSWAVFTTAITSRIRCRVVALDQRGHGETNVRHEDLIHGRSFIRKTPSPLHSV
;
A
#
# COMPACT_ATOMS: atom_id res chain seq x y z
N MET A 1 -31.50 5.98 -17.35
CA MET A 1 -31.25 7.38 -17.75
C MET A 1 -31.55 7.51 -19.24
N SER A 2 -32.45 8.43 -19.61
CA SER A 2 -33.06 8.52 -20.95
C SER A 2 -32.13 9.19 -21.96
N ALA A 3 -32.25 8.82 -23.24
CA ALA A 3 -31.50 9.40 -24.36
C ALA A 3 -31.64 10.92 -24.49
N LEU A 4 -32.72 11.49 -23.93
CA LEU A 4 -32.98 12.93 -23.89
C LEU A 4 -31.99 13.70 -22.99
N GLU A 5 -31.48 13.07 -21.93
CA GLU A 5 -30.59 13.70 -20.95
C GLU A 5 -29.15 13.87 -21.49
N LYS A 6 -28.75 13.02 -22.45
CA LYS A 6 -27.46 13.13 -23.15
C LYS A 6 -27.44 14.27 -24.18
N ASN A 7 -28.57 14.57 -24.82
CA ASN A 7 -28.63 15.61 -25.86
C ASN A 7 -28.53 17.03 -25.29
N LEU A 8 -28.99 17.25 -24.05
CA LEU A 8 -28.99 18.58 -23.44
C LEU A 8 -27.59 19.06 -23.02
N HIS A 9 -26.66 18.15 -22.73
CA HIS A 9 -25.29 18.50 -22.31
C HIS A 9 -24.34 18.82 -23.47
N MET A 10 -24.66 18.40 -24.71
CA MET A 10 -23.80 18.65 -25.88
C MET A 10 -24.09 19.99 -26.58
N GLY A 11 -25.20 20.66 -26.25
CA GLY A 11 -25.66 21.87 -26.93
C GLY A 11 -25.09 23.20 -26.40
N ARG A 12 -24.14 23.19 -25.45
CA ARG A 12 -23.64 24.42 -24.79
C ARG A 12 -22.12 24.56 -24.76
N LEU A 13 -21.41 23.93 -25.69
CA LEU A 13 -19.98 24.20 -25.86
C LEU A 13 -19.77 25.33 -26.88
N PRO A 14 -18.92 26.33 -26.59
CA PRO A 14 -18.64 27.41 -27.52
C PRO A 14 -18.02 26.87 -28.82
N PRO A 15 -18.33 27.48 -29.98
CA PRO A 15 -17.74 27.07 -31.25
C PRO A 15 -16.22 27.27 -31.25
N ARG A 16 -15.51 26.26 -31.75
CA ARG A 16 -14.04 26.27 -31.87
C ARG A 16 -13.60 27.35 -32.87
N PRO A 17 -12.61 28.19 -32.55
CA PRO A 17 -12.11 29.18 -33.49
C PRO A 17 -11.47 28.53 -34.72
N THR A 18 -11.67 29.15 -35.88
CA THR A 18 -11.12 28.77 -37.18
C THR A 18 -9.64 29.15 -37.27
N MET A 19 -8.76 28.16 -37.47
CA MET A 19 -7.34 28.39 -37.78
C MET A 19 -7.15 28.47 -39.30
N PRO A 20 -6.49 29.51 -39.84
CA PRO A 20 -6.17 29.58 -41.26
C PRO A 20 -4.91 28.73 -41.54
N GLY A 21 -5.07 27.69 -42.36
CA GLY A 21 -3.96 26.84 -42.80
C GLY A 21 -4.40 25.40 -42.99
N GLY A 22 -4.79 25.04 -44.20
CA GLY A 22 -5.16 23.68 -44.55
C GLY A 22 -3.97 22.72 -44.47
N LEU A 23 -4.11 21.64 -43.70
CA LEU A 23 -3.38 20.40 -43.93
C LEU A 23 -4.14 19.20 -43.36
N GLN A 24 -4.58 18.34 -44.29
CA GLN A 24 -4.76 16.90 -44.19
C GLN A 24 -5.50 16.30 -42.97
N SER A 25 -6.75 15.91 -43.25
CA SER A 25 -7.29 14.57 -42.96
C SER A 25 -6.55 13.73 -41.92
N GLY A 26 -7.10 13.70 -40.71
CA GLY A 26 -7.08 12.52 -39.86
C GLY A 26 -5.70 12.00 -39.48
N SER A 27 -4.97 12.74 -38.65
CA SER A 27 -4.00 12.13 -37.75
C SER A 27 -4.78 11.24 -36.77
N LYS A 28 -5.14 10.03 -37.19
CA LYS A 28 -5.30 8.90 -36.28
C LYS A 28 -4.02 8.90 -35.48
N MET A 29 -4.07 9.29 -34.20
CA MET A 29 -3.00 8.97 -33.28
C MET A 29 -2.85 7.45 -33.38
N ARG A 30 -1.84 7.00 -34.13
CA ARG A 30 -1.49 5.58 -34.19
C ARG A 30 -0.97 5.29 -32.80
N MET A 31 -1.87 4.86 -31.92
CA MET A 31 -1.48 4.14 -30.72
C MET A 31 -0.58 3.03 -31.26
N GLY A 32 0.73 3.16 -31.00
CA GLY A 32 1.70 2.13 -31.34
C GLY A 32 1.21 0.78 -30.82
N PRO A 33 1.73 -0.35 -31.35
CA PRO A 33 1.25 -1.68 -30.98
C PRO A 33 1.12 -1.74 -29.47
N GLY A 34 -0.11 -1.93 -28.98
CA GLY A 34 -0.47 -1.72 -27.59
C GLY A 34 0.53 -2.47 -26.72
N ARG A 35 1.41 -1.71 -26.03
CA ARG A 35 2.42 -2.28 -25.15
C ARG A 35 1.65 -3.11 -24.13
N LYS A 36 1.69 -4.44 -24.28
CA LYS A 36 1.08 -5.37 -23.34
C LYS A 36 1.66 -5.01 -21.98
N ARG A 37 0.82 -4.62 -21.04
CA ARG A 37 1.25 -4.34 -19.68
C ARG A 37 1.66 -5.67 -19.06
N ASP A 38 2.80 -5.67 -18.39
CA ASP A 38 3.23 -6.83 -17.62
C ASP A 38 2.50 -6.79 -16.27
N PHE A 39 1.77 -7.85 -15.98
CA PHE A 39 1.05 -8.05 -14.72
C PHE A 39 1.63 -9.22 -13.93
N SER A 40 2.82 -9.71 -14.30
CA SER A 40 3.53 -10.68 -13.50
C SER A 40 3.81 -10.12 -12.09
N PRO A 41 3.68 -10.96 -11.05
CA PRO A 41 3.94 -10.54 -9.69
C PRO A 41 5.41 -10.16 -9.51
N VAL A 42 5.64 -9.13 -8.71
CA VAL A 42 6.97 -8.62 -8.40
C VAL A 42 7.40 -9.08 -7.01
N LEU A 43 8.65 -9.52 -6.89
CA LEU A 43 9.21 -9.98 -5.62
C LEU A 43 9.46 -8.81 -4.65
N TRP A 44 9.27 -9.07 -3.36
CA TRP A 44 9.52 -8.12 -2.27
C TRP A 44 10.94 -7.55 -2.29
N SER A 45 11.92 -8.36 -2.70
CA SER A 45 13.35 -8.04 -2.73
C SER A 45 13.73 -6.95 -3.73
N GLN A 46 12.79 -6.53 -4.58
CA GLN A 46 12.97 -5.33 -5.40
C GLN A 46 12.82 -4.03 -4.61
N TYR A 47 12.18 -4.07 -3.44
CA TYR A 47 11.81 -2.88 -2.66
C TYR A 47 12.39 -2.87 -1.25
N PHE A 48 12.62 -4.04 -0.66
CA PHE A 48 13.19 -4.19 0.67
C PHE A 48 14.54 -4.91 0.60
N GLU A 49 15.45 -4.57 1.52
CA GLU A 49 16.78 -5.15 1.60
C GLU A 49 16.78 -6.51 2.30
N SER A 50 15.89 -6.69 3.28
CA SER A 50 15.76 -7.95 3.99
C SER A 50 14.34 -8.22 4.46
N MET A 51 14.10 -9.48 4.78
CA MET A 51 12.88 -10.02 5.33
C MET A 51 13.25 -10.93 6.50
N GLU A 52 12.47 -10.88 7.56
CA GLU A 52 12.70 -11.66 8.77
C GLU A 52 11.35 -12.11 9.38
N ASP A 53 11.36 -13.28 10.00
CA ASP A 53 10.26 -13.77 10.84
C ASP A 53 10.61 -13.56 12.30
N VAL A 54 10.10 -12.47 12.87
CA VAL A 54 10.36 -12.11 14.26
C VAL A 54 9.52 -12.98 15.18
N VAL A 55 10.22 -13.79 15.95
CA VAL A 55 9.63 -14.67 16.94
C VAL A 55 9.32 -13.89 18.22
N VAL A 56 8.07 -13.96 18.67
CA VAL A 56 7.63 -13.41 19.95
C VAL A 56 7.12 -14.54 20.82
N GLU A 57 7.78 -14.76 21.96
CA GLU A 57 7.32 -15.71 22.97
C GLU A 57 6.24 -15.07 23.86
N SER A 58 5.20 -15.84 24.11
CA SER A 58 4.09 -15.48 25.00
C SER A 58 3.82 -16.61 25.98
N GLU A 59 3.04 -16.33 27.02
CA GLU A 59 2.57 -17.34 27.99
C GLU A 59 1.86 -18.52 27.30
N THR A 60 1.24 -18.27 26.14
CA THR A 60 0.48 -19.25 25.37
C THR A 60 1.29 -19.95 24.26
N GLY A 61 2.57 -19.59 24.11
CA GLY A 61 3.48 -20.15 23.10
C GLY A 61 4.13 -19.10 22.20
N LYS A 62 4.64 -19.56 21.06
CA LYS A 62 5.49 -18.79 20.15
C LYS A 62 4.69 -18.30 18.94
N ASP A 63 4.65 -16.99 18.75
CA ASP A 63 4.08 -16.31 17.58
C ASP A 63 5.22 -15.85 16.65
N SER A 64 4.99 -15.81 15.34
CA SER A 64 5.97 -15.39 14.34
C SER A 64 5.39 -14.30 13.45
N PHE A 65 6.04 -13.13 13.44
CA PHE A 65 5.60 -11.96 12.68
C PHE A 65 6.54 -11.68 11.52
N ARG A 66 6.00 -11.63 10.31
CA ARG A 66 6.75 -11.29 9.11
C ARG A 66 7.03 -9.78 9.08
N VAL A 67 8.31 -9.43 8.93
CA VAL A 67 8.75 -8.04 8.74
C VAL A 67 9.64 -7.89 7.51
N TYR A 68 9.53 -6.74 6.86
CA TYR A 68 10.39 -6.33 5.74
C TYR A 68 11.15 -5.06 6.12
N ARG A 69 12.43 -5.00 5.78
CA ARG A 69 13.36 -3.98 6.28
C ARG A 69 14.16 -3.33 5.15
N SER A 70 14.46 -2.04 5.30
CA SER A 70 15.38 -1.30 4.42
C SER A 70 16.01 -0.14 5.19
N GLY A 71 17.24 0.22 4.81
CA GLY A 71 18.04 1.24 5.46
C GLY A 71 18.80 0.73 6.68
N SER A 72 19.90 1.41 7.01
CA SER A 72 20.81 1.05 8.10
C SER A 72 20.93 2.13 9.20
N GLU A 73 20.52 3.37 8.92
CA GLU A 73 20.75 4.53 9.80
C GLU A 73 19.53 5.44 9.91
N GLY A 74 19.51 6.31 10.92
CA GLY A 74 18.43 7.27 11.14
C GLY A 74 17.21 6.71 11.89
N PRO A 75 16.11 7.47 12.00
CA PRO A 75 14.91 7.05 12.71
C PRO A 75 14.27 5.82 12.05
N VAL A 76 13.60 4.99 12.86
CA VAL A 76 12.85 3.84 12.38
C VAL A 76 11.41 4.25 12.09
N LEU A 77 10.97 3.99 10.86
CA LEU A 77 9.58 4.11 10.43
C LEU A 77 8.92 2.73 10.53
N LEU A 78 8.12 2.52 11.57
CA LEU A 78 7.29 1.32 11.71
C LEU A 78 5.99 1.51 10.92
N LEU A 79 5.78 0.67 9.90
CA LEU A 79 4.66 0.80 8.98
C LEU A 79 3.62 -0.29 9.24
N LEU A 80 2.39 0.14 9.50
CA LEU A 80 1.23 -0.70 9.76
C LEU A 80 0.26 -0.58 8.58
N HIS A 81 -0.10 -1.70 7.95
CA HIS A 81 -1.03 -1.70 6.83
C HIS A 81 -2.50 -1.60 7.30
N GLY A 82 -3.40 -1.26 6.37
CA GLY A 82 -4.85 -1.30 6.60
C GLY A 82 -5.43 -2.72 6.53
N GLY A 83 -6.70 -2.91 6.89
CA GLY A 83 -7.35 -4.23 6.86
C GLY A 83 -7.43 -4.83 5.45
N GLY A 84 -7.18 -6.14 5.32
CA GLY A 84 -7.18 -6.84 4.02
C GLY A 84 -5.90 -6.64 3.18
N HIS A 85 -4.89 -5.97 3.75
CA HIS A 85 -3.59 -5.73 3.12
C HIS A 85 -2.47 -6.49 3.85
N SER A 86 -1.25 -6.37 3.33
CA SER A 86 -0.02 -6.82 3.98
C SER A 86 1.03 -5.70 3.99
N ALA A 87 2.15 -5.93 4.66
CA ALA A 87 3.33 -5.07 4.69
C ALA A 87 3.82 -4.68 3.29
N LEU A 88 3.61 -5.54 2.29
CA LEU A 88 4.01 -5.29 0.90
C LEU A 88 3.28 -4.09 0.28
N SER A 89 2.16 -3.63 0.86
CA SER A 89 1.50 -2.39 0.44
C SER A 89 2.40 -1.16 0.56
N TRP A 90 3.44 -1.24 1.41
CA TRP A 90 4.42 -0.18 1.63
C TRP A 90 5.64 -0.27 0.71
N ALA A 91 5.76 -1.28 -0.17
CA ALA A 91 6.96 -1.54 -0.97
C ALA A 91 7.47 -0.30 -1.75
N VAL A 92 6.60 0.32 -2.55
CA VAL A 92 6.97 1.51 -3.33
C VAL A 92 7.25 2.72 -2.43
N PHE A 93 6.49 2.86 -1.33
CA PHE A 93 6.73 3.92 -0.35
C PHE A 93 8.11 3.80 0.28
N THR A 94 8.54 2.58 0.64
CA THR A 94 9.85 2.30 1.22
C THR A 94 10.97 2.80 0.32
N THR A 95 11.00 2.42 -0.96
CA THR A 95 11.99 2.92 -1.92
C THR A 95 11.93 4.45 -2.06
N ALA A 96 10.73 5.03 -2.08
CA ALA A 96 10.56 6.47 -2.21
C ALA A 96 11.07 7.24 -0.98
N ILE A 97 10.80 6.77 0.24
CA ILE A 97 11.18 7.49 1.46
C ILE A 97 12.67 7.33 1.78
N THR A 98 13.23 6.13 1.61
CA THR A 98 14.66 5.87 1.87
C THR A 98 15.57 6.60 0.88
N SER A 99 15.07 6.91 -0.33
CA SER A 99 15.79 7.77 -1.29
C SER A 99 15.77 9.27 -0.94
N ARG A 100 14.89 9.71 -0.03
CA ARG A 100 14.69 11.13 0.31
C ARG A 100 15.29 11.51 1.66
N ILE A 101 15.24 10.60 2.62
CA ILE A 101 15.74 10.82 3.97
C ILE A 101 16.53 9.61 4.45
N ARG A 102 17.51 9.86 5.33
CA ARG A 102 18.18 8.78 6.06
C ARG A 102 17.23 8.23 7.11
N CYS A 103 16.64 7.07 6.86
CA CYS A 103 15.78 6.37 7.80
C CYS A 103 15.90 4.86 7.62
N ARG A 104 15.41 4.13 8.60
CA ARG A 104 15.18 2.69 8.54
C ARG A 104 13.69 2.43 8.43
N VAL A 105 13.28 1.51 7.58
CA VAL A 105 11.89 1.08 7.46
C VAL A 105 11.74 -0.31 8.05
N VAL A 106 10.66 -0.51 8.80
CA VAL A 106 10.17 -1.82 9.23
C VAL A 106 8.69 -1.90 8.87
N ALA A 107 8.36 -2.65 7.82
CA ALA A 107 6.98 -2.91 7.43
C ALA A 107 6.54 -4.27 8.00
N LEU A 108 5.47 -4.28 8.78
CA LEU A 108 5.02 -5.44 9.56
C LEU A 108 3.75 -6.03 8.96
N ASP A 109 3.72 -7.35 8.78
CA ASP A 109 2.49 -8.10 8.58
C ASP A 109 1.80 -8.28 9.94
N GLN A 110 0.62 -7.68 10.10
CA GLN A 110 -0.16 -7.84 11.32
C GLN A 110 -0.70 -9.28 11.43
N ARG A 111 -1.18 -9.65 12.63
CA ARG A 111 -1.80 -10.97 12.87
C ARG A 111 -2.87 -11.30 11.82
N GLY A 112 -2.84 -12.53 11.30
CA GLY A 112 -3.80 -13.02 10.31
C GLY A 112 -3.67 -12.39 8.91
N HIS A 113 -2.55 -11.72 8.63
CA HIS A 113 -2.27 -11.10 7.34
C HIS A 113 -0.87 -11.48 6.84
N GLY A 114 -0.69 -11.45 5.52
CA GLY A 114 0.59 -11.73 4.88
C GLY A 114 1.14 -13.10 5.29
N GLU A 115 2.42 -13.12 5.67
CA GLU A 115 3.11 -14.37 6.07
C GLU A 115 3.27 -14.50 7.59
N THR A 116 2.57 -13.67 8.38
CA THR A 116 2.59 -13.75 9.85
C THR A 116 1.83 -14.99 10.32
N ASN A 117 2.52 -15.87 11.05
CA ASN A 117 1.96 -17.10 11.59
C ASN A 117 1.79 -16.99 13.11
N VAL A 118 0.55 -17.10 13.55
CA VAL A 118 0.19 -16.90 14.94
C VAL A 118 -0.81 -17.96 15.38
N ARG A 119 -0.61 -18.54 16.56
CA ARG A 119 -1.34 -19.74 17.01
C ARG A 119 -2.84 -19.51 17.25
N HIS A 120 -3.24 -18.30 17.59
CA HIS A 120 -4.64 -17.91 17.78
C HIS A 120 -5.05 -16.87 16.74
N GLU A 121 -5.70 -17.32 15.68
CA GLU A 121 -6.26 -16.49 14.61
C GLU A 121 -7.62 -15.85 14.99
N ASP A 122 -8.21 -16.25 16.12
CA ASP A 122 -9.62 -15.97 16.45
C ASP A 122 -9.96 -14.54 16.90
N LEU A 123 -9.05 -13.56 16.80
CA LEU A 123 -9.30 -12.20 17.29
C LEU A 123 -9.03 -11.13 16.23
N ILE A 124 -9.75 -11.20 15.10
CA ILE A 124 -9.84 -10.11 14.10
C ILE A 124 -10.87 -9.03 14.49
N HIS A 125 -11.21 -8.90 15.78
CA HIS A 125 -12.13 -7.88 16.31
C HIS A 125 -11.43 -6.98 17.34
N GLY A 126 -10.70 -5.95 16.88
CA GLY A 126 -10.53 -4.65 17.54
C GLY A 126 -10.16 -4.56 19.04
N ARG A 127 -9.71 -5.62 19.71
CA ARG A 127 -9.50 -5.64 21.17
C ARG A 127 -8.28 -6.45 21.58
N SER A 128 -7.08 -6.09 21.13
CA SER A 128 -5.86 -6.48 21.86
C SER A 128 -4.59 -5.69 21.48
N PHE A 129 -4.71 -4.41 21.13
CA PHE A 129 -3.49 -3.58 20.93
C PHE A 129 -3.12 -2.73 22.15
N ILE A 130 -4.02 -2.59 23.14
CA ILE A 130 -3.73 -1.83 24.35
C ILE A 130 -3.79 -2.80 25.53
N ARG A 131 -2.63 -3.34 25.93
CA ARG A 131 -2.51 -3.94 27.26
C ARG A 131 -2.80 -2.83 28.27
N LYS A 132 -3.90 -2.94 29.00
CA LYS A 132 -4.14 -2.17 30.22
C LYS A 132 -2.94 -2.39 31.14
N THR A 133 -2.20 -1.33 31.41
CA THR A 133 -1.31 -1.27 32.58
C THR A 133 -2.16 -1.53 33.83
N PRO A 134 -1.82 -2.47 34.71
CA PRO A 134 -2.50 -2.56 36.00
C PRO A 134 -2.17 -1.31 36.82
N SER A 135 -3.21 -0.58 37.20
CA SER A 135 -3.15 0.51 38.17
C SER A 135 -2.62 -0.02 39.51
N PRO A 136 -1.62 0.61 40.14
CA PRO A 136 -1.25 0.26 41.51
C PRO A 136 -2.40 0.61 42.45
N LEU A 137 -2.80 -0.37 43.24
CA LEU A 137 -3.82 -0.25 44.29
C LEU A 137 -3.41 0.84 45.27
N HIS A 138 -4.25 1.87 45.39
CA HIS A 138 -4.36 2.67 46.60
C HIS A 138 -5.09 1.83 47.65
N SER A 139 -4.48 1.60 48.81
CA SER A 139 -4.99 2.06 50.12
C SER A 139 -4.28 1.34 51.27
N VAL A 140 -3.64 2.16 52.11
CA VAL A 140 -3.53 2.15 53.58
C VAL A 140 -3.23 0.82 54.27
#